data_AF-A0ABD0PNS2-F1
#
_entry.id   AF-A0ABD0PNS2-F1
#
_cell.length_a   1.000
_cell.length_b   1.000
_cell.length_c   1.000
_cell.angle_alpha   90.00
_cell.angle_beta   90.00
_cell.angle_gamma   90.00
#
_symmetry.space_group_name_H-M   'P 1'
#
loop_
_entity.id
_entity.type
_entity.pdbx_description
1 polymer ?
#
loop_
_entity_poly.entity_id
_entity_poly.type
_entity_poly.pdbx_seq_one_letter_code
_entity_poly.pdbx_strand_id
1 'polypeptide(L)'
;LKQAGVSFQHYSQFINQLLHSILLEVLKLQTEKKPVELRDWTDEESEVKGFLQCLPYISQLRVAPLQKREESFKDWEKRKRLSLLNLCLQAALCQEVLTETNMDTLISSVNHGKCDFLLDLCSHVKDYETQTGKSVLSALKPIFQSAPTVWYVYLSETKASLLLEVLKLQTEKKPVELRDWTDEESKVRGFLQCLPYISQL
;
A
#
# COMPACT_ATOMS: atom_id res chain seq x y z
N LEU A 1 -15.21 46.44 2.48
CA LEU A 1 -13.96 45.76 2.12
C LEU A 1 -13.65 44.67 3.17
N LYS A 2 -14.30 43.51 3.07
CA LYS A 2 -13.99 42.31 3.85
C LYS A 2 -14.14 41.10 2.93
N GLN A 3 -13.07 40.74 2.23
CA GLN A 3 -12.92 39.46 1.54
C GLN A 3 -11.44 39.35 1.11
N ALA A 4 -10.58 38.95 2.04
CA ALA A 4 -9.18 38.59 1.75
C ALA A 4 -8.74 37.49 2.73
N GLY A 5 -9.61 36.49 2.90
CA GLY A 5 -9.40 35.35 3.79
C GLY A 5 -9.75 34.02 3.12
N VAL A 6 -9.74 33.95 1.79
CA VAL A 6 -9.65 32.65 1.10
C VAL A 6 -8.21 32.21 1.31
N SER A 7 -8.01 31.35 2.31
CA SER A 7 -6.69 31.02 2.85
C SER A 7 -5.79 30.41 1.77
N PHE A 8 -4.48 30.63 1.90
CA PHE A 8 -3.43 30.09 1.02
C PHE A 8 -3.58 28.57 0.78
N GLN A 9 -4.15 27.84 1.74
CA GLN A 9 -4.49 26.42 1.62
C GLN A 9 -5.52 26.13 0.52
N HIS A 10 -6.56 26.97 0.36
CA HIS A 10 -7.55 26.79 -0.69
C HIS A 10 -6.94 26.97 -2.09
N TYR A 11 -5.98 27.89 -2.24
CA TYR A 11 -5.24 28.07 -3.50
C TYR A 11 -4.31 26.91 -3.80
N SER A 12 -3.57 26.41 -2.80
CA SER A 12 -2.69 25.24 -2.95
C SER A 12 -3.49 23.99 -3.34
N GLN A 13 -4.62 23.75 -2.67
CA GLN A 13 -5.50 22.61 -2.94
C GLN A 13 -6.12 22.69 -4.34
N PHE A 14 -6.52 23.89 -4.78
CA PHE A 14 -7.05 24.12 -6.13
C PHE A 14 -6.00 23.90 -7.22
N ILE A 15 -4.76 24.37 -7.01
CA ILE A 15 -3.65 24.17 -7.95
C ILE A 15 -3.29 22.68 -8.06
N ASN A 16 -3.21 21.97 -6.92
CA ASN A 16 -2.95 20.53 -6.92
C ASN A 16 -4.05 19.75 -7.65
N GLN A 17 -5.32 20.04 -7.36
CA GLN A 17 -6.45 19.41 -8.07
C GLN A 17 -6.41 19.67 -9.59
N LEU A 18 -6.05 20.89 -10.00
CA LEU A 18 -5.90 21.24 -11.41
C LEU A 18 -4.75 20.47 -12.07
N LEU A 19 -3.60 20.34 -11.39
CA LEU A 19 -2.45 19.56 -11.87
C LEU A 19 -2.80 18.07 -12.03
N HIS A 20 -3.51 17.47 -11.07
CA HIS A 20 -3.94 16.07 -11.16
C HIS A 20 -4.96 15.85 -12.29
N SER A 21 -5.91 16.77 -12.45
CA SER A 21 -6.90 16.71 -13.54
C SER A 21 -6.23 16.78 -14.91
N ILE A 22 -5.28 17.69 -15.10
CA ILE A 22 -4.52 17.79 -16.35
C ILE A 22 -3.69 16.53 -16.60
N LEU A 23 -3.00 16.02 -15.58
CA LEU A 23 -2.20 14.80 -15.69
C LEU A 23 -3.07 13.61 -16.10
N LEU A 24 -4.24 13.44 -15.48
CA LEU A 24 -5.17 12.37 -15.81
C LEU A 24 -5.64 12.44 -17.27
N GLU A 25 -6.02 13.62 -17.74
CA GLU A 25 -6.44 13.80 -19.14
C GLU A 25 -5.29 13.53 -20.12
N VAL A 26 -4.07 13.98 -19.81
CA VAL A 26 -2.88 13.66 -20.61
C VAL A 26 -2.64 12.16 -20.68
N LEU A 27 -2.77 11.45 -19.55
CA LEU A 27 -2.58 10.00 -19.47
C LEU A 27 -3.66 9.21 -20.23
N LYS A 28 -4.92 9.66 -20.19
CA LYS A 28 -6.03 9.05 -20.97
C LYS A 28 -5.83 9.16 -22.48
N LEU A 29 -5.18 10.22 -22.94
CA LEU A 29 -4.91 10.45 -24.37
C LEU A 29 -3.73 9.61 -24.90
N GLN A 30 -2.96 8.95 -24.02
CA GLN A 30 -1.87 8.09 -24.45
C GLN A 30 -2.40 6.76 -24.99
N THR A 31 -1.86 6.30 -26.13
CA THR A 31 -2.12 4.96 -26.65
C THR A 31 -1.38 3.87 -25.88
N GLU A 32 -0.35 4.25 -25.12
CA GLU A 32 0.49 3.37 -24.31
C GLU A 32 0.64 3.93 -22.89
N LYS A 33 0.62 3.03 -21.91
CA LYS A 33 0.90 3.40 -20.51
C LYS A 33 2.36 3.78 -20.33
N LYS A 34 2.61 4.90 -19.63
CA LYS A 34 3.97 5.41 -19.38
C LYS A 34 4.38 5.22 -17.91
N PRO A 35 5.68 5.05 -17.62
CA PRO A 35 6.16 5.04 -16.24
C PRO A 35 6.01 6.44 -15.64
N VAL A 36 5.63 6.52 -14.37
CA VAL A 36 5.49 7.77 -13.63
C VAL A 36 6.43 7.76 -12.43
N GLU A 37 7.17 8.86 -12.26
CA GLU A 37 8.01 9.11 -11.10
C GLU A 37 7.36 10.18 -10.21
N LEU A 38 7.02 9.80 -8.97
CA LEU A 38 6.57 10.71 -7.93
C LEU A 38 7.78 11.34 -7.24
N ARG A 39 7.80 12.67 -7.23
CA ARG A 39 8.78 13.50 -6.53
C ARG A 39 8.07 14.32 -5.47
N ASP A 40 8.68 14.45 -4.30
CA ASP A 40 8.16 15.24 -3.17
C ASP A 40 6.69 14.91 -2.81
N TRP A 41 6.29 13.65 -3.01
CA TRP A 41 4.93 13.16 -2.79
C TRP A 41 4.49 13.34 -1.34
N THR A 42 3.30 13.92 -1.14
CA THR A 42 2.66 14.02 0.17
C THR A 42 1.52 13.01 0.29
N ASP A 43 1.15 12.66 1.52
CA ASP A 43 -0.02 11.83 1.80
C ASP A 43 -1.31 12.65 2.02
N GLU A 44 -1.35 13.90 1.53
CA GLU A 44 -2.56 14.71 1.53
C GLU A 44 -3.68 14.05 0.72
N GLU A 45 -4.87 13.91 1.32
CA GLU A 45 -6.01 13.18 0.76
C GLU A 45 -6.36 13.61 -0.68
N SER A 46 -6.33 14.92 -0.97
CA SER A 46 -6.65 15.44 -2.30
C SER A 46 -5.59 15.12 -3.35
N GLU A 47 -4.31 15.03 -2.96
CA GLU A 47 -3.23 14.62 -3.88
C GLU A 47 -3.33 13.11 -4.14
N VAL A 48 -3.54 12.34 -3.09
CA VAL A 48 -3.73 10.89 -3.14
C VAL A 48 -4.87 10.51 -4.07
N LYS A 49 -6.06 11.09 -3.87
CA LYS A 49 -7.23 10.80 -4.70
C LYS A 49 -7.00 11.15 -6.18
N GLY A 50 -6.38 12.30 -6.46
CA GLY A 50 -6.05 12.69 -7.83
C GLY A 50 -5.10 11.70 -8.52
N PHE A 51 -4.13 11.17 -7.77
CA PHE A 51 -3.19 10.18 -8.29
C PHE A 51 -3.79 8.77 -8.44
N LEU A 52 -4.67 8.35 -7.53
CA LEU A 52 -5.33 7.04 -7.63
C LEU A 52 -6.09 6.89 -8.96
N GLN A 53 -6.70 7.97 -9.45
CA GLN A 53 -7.35 8.00 -10.77
C GLN A 53 -6.38 7.81 -11.94
N CYS A 54 -5.09 8.13 -11.74
CA CYS A 54 -4.05 7.97 -12.75
C CYS A 54 -3.50 6.53 -12.81
N LEU A 55 -3.59 5.76 -11.72
CA LEU A 55 -3.01 4.40 -11.62
C LEU A 55 -3.38 3.46 -12.79
N PRO A 56 -4.63 3.44 -13.29
CA PRO A 56 -4.97 2.57 -14.43
C PRO A 56 -4.20 2.87 -15.71
N TYR A 57 -3.65 4.08 -15.84
CA TYR A 57 -3.01 4.59 -17.06
C TYR A 57 -1.47 4.60 -17.00
N ILE A 58 -0.88 4.22 -15.87
CA ILE A 58 0.58 4.14 -15.71
C ILE A 58 1.07 2.70 -15.85
N SER A 59 2.28 2.51 -16.37
CA SER A 59 2.88 1.19 -16.53
C SER A 59 3.81 0.81 -15.39
N GLN A 60 4.39 1.81 -14.72
CA GLN A 60 5.29 1.64 -13.58
C GLN A 60 5.19 2.86 -12.68
N LEU A 61 5.38 2.64 -11.38
CA LEU A 61 5.49 3.70 -10.39
C LEU A 61 6.89 3.73 -9.81
N ARG A 62 7.52 4.91 -9.81
CA ARG A 62 8.78 5.17 -9.13
C ARG A 62 8.55 6.27 -8.10
N VAL A 63 9.17 6.13 -6.93
CA VAL A 63 9.13 7.16 -5.88
C VAL A 63 10.56 7.60 -5.64
N ALA A 64 10.86 8.84 -6.01
CA ALA A 64 12.20 9.39 -5.88
C ALA A 64 12.53 9.73 -4.41
N PRO A 65 13.79 9.61 -3.99
CA PRO A 65 14.23 10.15 -2.72
C PRO A 65 14.03 11.67 -2.65
N LEU A 66 13.73 12.17 -1.44
CA LEU A 66 13.77 13.61 -1.21
C LEU A 66 15.19 14.11 -1.44
N GLN A 67 15.36 15.23 -2.15
CA GLN A 67 16.66 15.87 -2.33
C GLN A 67 17.12 16.64 -1.07
N LYS A 68 16.79 16.14 0.13
CA LYS A 68 17.30 16.68 1.40
C LYS A 68 18.70 16.10 1.64
N ARG A 69 19.63 16.97 2.04
CA ARG A 69 21.08 16.73 2.10
C ARG A 69 21.52 15.57 3.03
N GLU A 70 20.63 14.98 3.83
CA GLU A 70 21.01 14.06 4.92
C GLU A 70 20.13 12.82 5.07
N GLU A 71 19.22 12.52 4.15
CA GLU A 71 18.42 11.29 4.29
C GLU A 71 19.23 10.04 3.95
N SER A 72 19.25 9.05 4.86
CA SER A 72 19.81 7.73 4.58
C SER A 72 18.88 6.93 3.66
N PHE A 73 19.45 6.06 2.81
CA PHE A 73 18.66 5.16 1.97
C PHE A 73 17.65 4.32 2.79
N LYS A 74 18.04 3.89 3.99
CA LYS A 74 17.16 3.12 4.87
C LYS A 74 15.93 3.93 5.32
N ASP A 75 16.12 5.20 5.65
CA ASP A 75 15.02 6.08 6.07
C ASP A 75 14.11 6.43 4.88
N TRP A 76 14.71 6.64 3.71
CA TRP A 76 13.97 6.82 2.47
C TRP A 76 13.08 5.62 2.17
N GLU A 77 13.62 4.41 2.28
CA GLU A 77 12.90 3.19 2.00
C GLU A 77 11.75 2.97 2.99
N LYS A 78 11.96 3.26 4.28
CA LYS A 78 10.90 3.25 5.29
C LYS A 78 9.80 4.26 4.98
N ARG A 79 10.16 5.49 4.61
CA ARG A 79 9.16 6.51 4.24
C ARG A 79 8.39 6.08 3.00
N LYS A 80 9.09 5.64 1.95
CA LYS A 80 8.48 5.15 0.71
C LYS A 80 7.49 4.03 0.99
N ARG A 81 7.87 3.06 1.83
CA ARG A 81 6.98 1.98 2.30
C ARG A 81 5.74 2.56 2.97
N LEU A 82 5.91 3.44 3.96
CA LEU A 82 4.80 4.08 4.66
C LEU A 82 3.87 4.87 3.72
N SER A 83 4.42 5.62 2.77
CA SER A 83 3.63 6.38 1.79
C SER A 83 2.77 5.47 0.91
N LEU A 84 3.28 4.30 0.50
CA LEU A 84 2.51 3.34 -0.29
C LEU A 84 1.42 2.64 0.54
N LEU A 85 1.69 2.37 1.82
CA LEU A 85 0.67 1.88 2.76
C LEU A 85 -0.44 2.90 2.99
N ASN A 86 -0.08 4.18 3.19
CA ASN A 86 -1.02 5.28 3.28
C ASN A 86 -1.84 5.43 2.00
N LEU A 87 -1.22 5.30 0.83
CA LEU A 87 -1.93 5.35 -0.46
C LEU A 87 -3.02 4.27 -0.54
N CYS A 88 -2.72 3.03 -0.15
CA CYS A 88 -3.70 1.95 -0.13
C CYS A 88 -4.83 2.22 0.87
N LEU A 89 -4.50 2.67 2.09
CA LEU A 89 -5.48 3.03 3.11
C LEU A 89 -6.42 4.14 2.64
N GLN A 90 -5.86 5.20 2.03
CA GLN A 90 -6.64 6.31 1.50
C GLN A 90 -7.52 5.87 0.32
N ALA A 91 -7.05 4.97 -0.54
CA ALA A 91 -7.90 4.40 -1.59
C ALA A 91 -9.14 3.73 -1.01
N ALA A 92 -8.98 2.95 0.07
CA ALA A 92 -10.12 2.38 0.78
C ALA A 92 -11.04 3.42 1.41
N LEU A 93 -10.49 4.47 2.02
CA LEU A 93 -11.27 5.56 2.62
C LEU A 93 -12.05 6.36 1.58
N CYS A 94 -11.47 6.58 0.40
CA CYS A 94 -12.09 7.27 -0.73
C CYS A 94 -13.03 6.37 -1.55
N GLN A 95 -13.23 5.10 -1.15
CA GLN A 95 -13.99 4.09 -1.89
C GLN A 95 -13.49 3.89 -3.33
N GLU A 96 -12.20 4.11 -3.54
CA GLU A 96 -11.55 4.02 -4.83
C GLU A 96 -11.08 2.58 -5.05
N VAL A 97 -11.54 1.97 -6.14
CA VAL A 97 -11.30 0.55 -6.40
C VAL A 97 -9.88 0.37 -6.94
N LEU A 98 -9.00 -0.19 -6.11
CA LEU A 98 -7.71 -0.70 -6.56
C LEU A 98 -7.90 -2.02 -7.30
N THR A 99 -7.60 -2.03 -8.59
CA THR A 99 -7.59 -3.26 -9.41
C THR A 99 -6.32 -4.06 -9.14
N GLU A 100 -6.30 -5.33 -9.57
CA GLU A 100 -5.10 -6.17 -9.51
C GLU A 100 -3.90 -5.52 -10.22
N THR A 101 -4.12 -4.93 -11.40
CA THR A 101 -3.08 -4.20 -12.15
C THR A 101 -2.52 -3.00 -11.39
N ASN A 102 -3.38 -2.25 -10.69
CA ASN A 102 -2.95 -1.14 -9.85
C ASN A 102 -2.08 -1.67 -8.70
N MET A 103 -2.47 -2.80 -8.10
CA MET A 103 -1.70 -3.42 -7.03
C MET A 103 -0.35 -3.92 -7.48
N ASP A 104 -0.27 -4.62 -8.62
CA ASP A 104 1.00 -5.08 -9.16
C ASP A 104 1.93 -3.90 -9.49
N THR A 105 1.38 -2.79 -9.96
CA THR A 105 2.13 -1.54 -10.17
C THR A 105 2.69 -0.99 -8.86
N LEU A 106 1.87 -0.92 -7.80
CA LEU A 106 2.30 -0.46 -6.47
C LEU A 106 3.33 -1.40 -5.84
N ILE A 107 3.11 -2.71 -5.91
CA ILE A 107 4.00 -3.73 -5.35
C ILE A 107 5.33 -3.76 -6.11
N SER A 108 5.32 -3.60 -7.44
CA SER A 108 6.57 -3.50 -8.23
C SER A 108 7.44 -2.30 -7.85
N SER A 109 6.84 -1.30 -7.18
CA SER A 109 7.55 -0.12 -6.71
C SER A 109 8.26 -0.34 -5.37
N VAL A 110 7.94 -1.39 -4.60
CA VAL A 110 8.64 -1.71 -3.34
C VAL A 110 9.80 -2.68 -3.57
N ASN A 111 10.85 -2.57 -2.74
CA ASN A 111 12.02 -3.45 -2.81
C ASN A 111 11.85 -4.74 -1.98
N HIS A 112 10.75 -4.88 -1.24
CA HIS A 112 10.44 -6.05 -0.40
C HIS A 112 9.29 -6.85 -1.00
N GLY A 113 9.23 -8.15 -0.72
CA GLY A 113 8.34 -9.08 -1.43
C GLY A 113 6.85 -8.78 -1.21
N LYS A 114 6.02 -9.26 -2.15
CA LYS A 114 4.55 -9.13 -2.09
C LYS A 114 3.96 -9.64 -0.77
N CYS A 115 4.53 -10.70 -0.18
CA CYS A 115 4.11 -11.24 1.13
C CYS A 115 4.27 -10.20 2.24
N ASP A 116 5.47 -9.60 2.35
CA ASP A 116 5.81 -8.63 3.40
C ASP A 116 4.93 -7.39 3.29
N PHE A 117 4.73 -6.89 2.06
CA PHE A 117 3.87 -5.74 1.81
C PHE A 117 2.42 -5.98 2.26
N LEU A 118 1.85 -7.16 1.98
CA LEU A 118 0.49 -7.49 2.42
C LEU A 118 0.39 -7.60 3.94
N LEU A 119 1.41 -8.14 4.61
CA LEU A 119 1.48 -8.16 6.07
C LEU A 119 1.53 -6.73 6.63
N ASP A 120 2.39 -5.87 6.09
CA ASP A 120 2.48 -4.47 6.53
C ASP A 120 1.18 -3.72 6.34
N LEU A 121 0.52 -3.90 5.19
CA LEU A 121 -0.75 -3.26 4.90
C LEU A 121 -1.81 -3.71 5.91
N CYS A 122 -1.86 -5.00 6.23
CA CYS A 122 -2.78 -5.48 7.26
C CYS A 122 -2.48 -4.84 8.62
N SER A 123 -1.21 -4.77 9.04
CA SER A 123 -0.83 -4.14 10.31
C SER A 123 -1.22 -2.66 10.33
N HIS A 124 -0.86 -1.93 9.28
CA HIS A 124 -1.12 -0.49 9.13
C HIS A 124 -2.61 -0.17 9.18
N VAL A 125 -3.41 -0.95 8.46
CA VAL A 125 -4.86 -0.82 8.44
C VAL A 125 -5.44 -1.10 9.82
N LYS A 126 -5.01 -2.16 10.50
CA LYS A 126 -5.53 -2.48 11.84
C LYS A 126 -5.16 -1.44 12.88
N ASP A 127 -3.96 -0.87 12.80
CA ASP A 127 -3.56 0.24 13.66
C ASP A 127 -4.47 1.45 13.42
N TYR A 128 -4.78 1.77 12.16
CA TYR A 128 -5.75 2.81 11.81
C TYR A 128 -7.17 2.51 12.32
N GLU A 129 -7.69 1.30 12.12
CA GLU A 129 -9.02 0.89 12.58
C GLU A 129 -9.12 0.97 14.11
N THR A 130 -8.06 0.56 14.81
CA THR A 130 -7.98 0.64 16.28
C THR A 130 -7.96 2.07 16.78
N GLN A 131 -7.21 2.95 16.12
CA GLN A 131 -7.08 4.36 16.51
C GLN A 131 -8.35 5.18 16.20
N THR A 132 -9.03 4.88 15.11
CA THR A 132 -10.14 5.71 14.60
C THR A 132 -11.52 5.10 14.82
N GLY A 133 -11.61 3.81 15.11
CA GLY A 133 -12.87 3.05 15.19
C GLY A 133 -13.55 2.82 13.84
N LYS A 134 -12.96 3.26 12.72
CA LYS A 134 -13.49 3.05 11.37
C LYS A 134 -13.11 1.66 10.87
N SER A 135 -14.00 0.99 10.16
CA SER A 135 -13.67 -0.25 9.47
C SER A 135 -13.38 0.01 7.99
N VAL A 136 -12.16 -0.33 7.56
CA VAL A 136 -11.61 -0.13 6.22
C VAL A 136 -11.03 -1.43 5.62
N LEU A 137 -10.75 -2.44 6.44
CA LEU A 137 -10.16 -3.71 5.99
C LEU A 137 -11.02 -4.40 4.93
N SER A 138 -12.35 -4.28 5.04
CA SER A 138 -13.31 -4.84 4.09
C SER A 138 -13.16 -4.26 2.68
N ALA A 139 -12.89 -2.96 2.56
CA ALA A 139 -12.66 -2.29 1.26
C ALA A 139 -11.35 -2.74 0.60
N LEU A 140 -10.35 -3.16 1.40
CA LEU A 140 -9.06 -3.66 0.92
C LEU A 140 -9.06 -5.17 0.66
N LYS A 141 -10.17 -5.88 0.90
CA LYS A 141 -10.26 -7.32 0.67
C LYS A 141 -9.79 -7.77 -0.72
N PRO A 142 -10.10 -7.08 -1.84
CA PRO A 142 -9.61 -7.47 -3.16
C PRO A 142 -8.07 -7.46 -3.25
N ILE A 143 -7.41 -6.57 -2.52
CA ILE A 143 -5.95 -6.47 -2.48
C ILE A 143 -5.37 -7.69 -1.77
N PHE A 144 -5.92 -8.04 -0.61
CA PHE A 144 -5.49 -9.22 0.11
C PHE A 144 -5.74 -10.49 -0.68
N GLN A 145 -6.82 -10.56 -1.47
CA GLN A 145 -7.11 -11.70 -2.34
C GLN A 145 -6.15 -11.86 -3.53
N SER A 146 -5.45 -10.80 -3.94
CA SER A 146 -4.33 -10.88 -4.89
C SER A 146 -3.08 -11.43 -4.17
N ALA A 147 -3.18 -12.61 -3.57
CA ALA A 147 -2.04 -13.25 -2.92
C ALA A 147 -0.99 -13.72 -3.93
N PRO A 148 0.28 -13.79 -3.50
CA PRO A 148 1.31 -14.50 -4.26
C PRO A 148 0.97 -15.99 -4.38
N THR A 149 1.53 -16.64 -5.40
CA THR A 149 1.37 -18.08 -5.63
C THR A 149 1.90 -18.92 -4.47
N VAL A 150 2.96 -18.44 -3.81
CA VAL A 150 3.56 -19.03 -2.61
C VAL A 150 3.79 -17.91 -1.60
N TRP A 151 3.45 -18.17 -0.34
CA TRP A 151 3.73 -17.27 0.77
C TRP A 151 5.11 -17.55 1.34
N TYR A 152 6.01 -16.57 1.29
CA TYR A 152 7.29 -16.64 1.99
C TYR A 152 7.12 -16.06 3.39
N VAL A 153 7.47 -16.83 4.40
CA VAL A 153 7.31 -16.44 5.81
C VAL A 153 8.61 -16.68 6.54
N TYR A 154 9.23 -15.60 7.01
CA TYR A 154 10.37 -15.67 7.93
C TYR A 154 9.84 -15.88 9.34
N LEU A 155 9.94 -17.08 9.89
CA LEU A 155 9.25 -17.45 11.13
C LEU A 155 9.76 -16.65 12.35
N SER A 156 11.06 -16.38 12.37
CA SER A 156 11.73 -15.52 13.36
C SER A 156 11.15 -14.10 13.40
N GLU A 157 10.85 -13.51 12.24
CA GLU A 157 10.45 -12.10 12.11
C GLU A 157 8.94 -11.90 12.09
N THR A 158 8.21 -12.82 11.44
CA THR A 158 6.78 -12.66 11.14
C THR A 158 5.95 -12.75 12.42
N LYS A 159 4.98 -11.84 12.56
CA LYS A 159 3.93 -11.94 13.58
C LYS A 159 2.87 -12.94 13.09
N ALA A 160 2.84 -14.13 13.67
CA ALA A 160 1.92 -15.19 13.23
C ALA A 160 0.44 -14.79 13.31
N SER A 161 0.05 -13.96 14.29
CA SER A 161 -1.31 -13.43 14.38
C SER A 161 -1.71 -12.58 13.17
N LEU A 162 -0.77 -11.79 12.65
CA LEU A 162 -0.97 -10.96 11.48
C LEU A 162 -1.05 -11.80 10.20
N LEU A 163 -0.16 -12.79 10.07
CA LEU A 163 -0.21 -13.76 8.98
C LEU A 163 -1.54 -14.50 8.94
N LEU A 164 -2.02 -14.99 10.09
CA LEU A 164 -3.30 -15.68 10.22
C LEU A 164 -4.47 -14.82 9.71
N GLU A 165 -4.46 -13.52 10.01
CA GLU A 165 -5.49 -12.59 9.55
C GLU A 165 -5.46 -12.42 8.03
N VAL A 166 -4.28 -12.23 7.45
CA VAL A 166 -4.12 -12.12 6.00
C VAL A 166 -4.52 -13.41 5.29
N LEU A 167 -4.19 -14.58 5.86
CA LEU A 167 -4.59 -15.88 5.32
C LEU A 167 -6.11 -16.09 5.35
N LYS A 168 -6.82 -15.57 6.36
CA LYS A 168 -8.30 -15.62 6.43
C LYS A 168 -8.97 -14.75 5.37
N LEU A 169 -8.29 -13.74 4.84
CA LEU A 169 -8.81 -12.86 3.80
C LEU A 169 -8.67 -13.47 2.39
N GLN A 170 -7.90 -14.56 2.25
CA GLN A 170 -7.70 -15.24 0.99
C GLN A 170 -8.94 -16.00 0.54
N THR A 171 -9.16 -16.03 -0.79
CA THR A 171 -10.22 -16.87 -1.39
C THR A 171 -9.83 -18.34 -1.40
N GLU A 172 -8.53 -18.63 -1.52
CA GLU A 172 -7.97 -19.98 -1.58
C GLU A 172 -6.82 -20.13 -0.61
N LYS A 173 -6.65 -21.33 -0.07
CA LYS A 173 -5.44 -21.66 0.69
C LYS A 173 -4.25 -21.72 -0.25
N LYS A 174 -3.15 -21.09 0.12
CA LYS A 174 -1.92 -21.05 -0.67
C LYS A 174 -0.80 -21.84 0.03
N PRO A 175 0.20 -22.32 -0.74
CA PRO A 175 1.46 -22.81 -0.19
C PRO A 175 2.12 -21.76 0.71
N VAL A 176 2.75 -22.21 1.79
CA VAL A 176 3.66 -21.38 2.59
C VAL A 176 5.04 -22.02 2.55
N GLU A 177 6.06 -21.27 2.19
CA GLU A 177 7.46 -21.64 2.38
C GLU A 177 7.98 -20.93 3.62
N LEU A 178 8.30 -21.71 4.65
CA LEU A 178 8.95 -21.19 5.85
C LEU A 178 10.44 -20.96 5.59
N ARG A 179 10.88 -19.78 6.00
CA ARG A 179 12.27 -19.35 6.00
C ARG A 179 12.65 -18.95 7.41
N ASP A 180 13.95 -18.97 7.68
CA ASP A 180 14.54 -18.58 8.96
C ASP A 180 13.77 -19.14 10.17
N TRP A 181 13.84 -20.47 10.29
CA TRP A 181 13.20 -21.21 11.37
C TRP A 181 13.71 -20.74 12.74
N THR A 182 12.83 -20.75 13.73
CA THR A 182 13.15 -20.43 15.13
C THR A 182 12.59 -21.49 16.05
N ASP A 183 13.36 -21.88 17.06
CA ASP A 183 12.92 -22.81 18.12
C ASP A 183 12.13 -22.09 19.23
N GLU A 184 11.82 -20.80 19.06
CA GLU A 184 10.97 -20.07 19.99
C GLU A 184 9.55 -20.64 19.99
N GLU A 185 9.17 -21.31 21.09
CA GLU A 185 7.88 -21.99 21.24
C GLU A 185 6.69 -21.06 20.92
N SER A 186 6.78 -19.79 21.31
CA SER A 186 5.73 -18.79 21.09
C SER A 186 5.46 -18.57 19.59
N LYS A 187 6.53 -18.49 18.78
CA LYS A 187 6.48 -18.29 17.33
C LYS A 187 5.95 -19.52 16.63
N VAL A 188 6.46 -20.70 17.00
CA VAL A 188 6.00 -21.99 16.45
C VAL A 188 4.52 -22.19 16.76
N ARG A 189 4.10 -22.03 18.03
CA ARG A 189 2.70 -22.16 18.44
C ARG A 189 1.80 -21.15 17.73
N GLY A 190 2.25 -19.92 17.54
CA GLY A 190 1.54 -18.91 16.76
C GLY A 190 1.35 -19.35 15.31
N PHE A 191 2.41 -19.83 14.65
CA PHE A 191 2.34 -20.28 13.27
C PHE A 191 1.46 -21.51 13.09
N LEU A 192 1.43 -22.46 14.04
CA LEU A 192 0.55 -23.62 13.98
C LEU A 192 -0.93 -23.25 13.82
N GLN A 193 -1.35 -22.06 14.28
CA GLN A 193 -2.71 -21.56 14.08
C GLN A 193 -3.02 -21.21 12.63
N CYS A 194 -2.00 -21.01 11.79
CA CYS A 194 -2.14 -20.73 10.36
C CYS A 194 -2.40 -22.00 9.54
N LEU A 195 -2.06 -23.19 10.05
CA LEU A 195 -2.15 -24.46 9.31
C LEU A 195 -3.53 -24.74 8.67
N PRO A 196 -4.67 -24.43 9.32
CA PRO A 196 -5.98 -24.63 8.70
C PRO A 196 -6.23 -23.77 7.46
N TYR A 197 -5.41 -22.73 7.21
CA TYR A 197 -5.57 -21.74 6.15
C TYR A 197 -4.50 -21.83 5.05
N ILE A 198 -3.57 -22.79 5.14
CA ILE A 198 -2.54 -23.04 4.12
C ILE A 198 -2.84 -24.36 3.40
N SER A 199 -2.41 -24.49 2.14
CA SER A 199 -2.64 -25.72 1.37
C SER A 199 -1.49 -26.72 1.51
N GLN A 200 -0.28 -26.22 1.66
CA GLN A 200 0.96 -26.99 1.82
C GLN A 200 2.01 -26.14 2.55
N LEU A 201 2.96 -26.81 3.18
CA LEU A 201 4.15 -26.24 3.82
C LEU A 201 5.40 -26.74 3.10
#